data_AF-Q3JXJ5-F1
#
_entry.id   AF-Q3JXJ5-F1
#
_cell.length_a   1.000
_cell.length_b   1.000
_cell.length_c   1.000
_cell.angle_alpha   90.00
_cell.angle_beta   90.00
_cell.angle_gamma   90.00
#
_symmetry.space_group_name_H-M   'P 1'
#
loop_
_entity.id
_entity.type
_entity.pdbx_description
1 polymer ?
#
loop_
_entity_poly.entity_id
_entity_poly.type
_entity_poly.pdbx_seq_one_letter_code
_entity_poly.pdbx_strand_id
1 'polypeptide(L)'
;MSWSKAACALFALSFLGCAGASGTAGSIDAGTQVCPVRAQSPLQYVDVFDGAPSDLATLIPDDAGERTGHWELGYVYDAGRYVTIRCKYADGRTKDVRLAERVKRCDYRIDGKKTLQVTCAK
;
A
#
# COMPACT_ATOMS: atom_id res chain seq x y z
N MET A 1 24.38 -53.16 -49.78
CA MET A 1 25.53 -52.68 -50.58
C MET A 1 25.30 -51.24 -50.95
N SER A 2 26.34 -50.42 -50.80
CA SER A 2 26.50 -49.02 -51.22
C SER A 2 25.73 -47.91 -50.48
N TRP A 3 26.46 -47.20 -49.61
CA TRP A 3 26.12 -45.90 -49.02
C TRP A 3 26.68 -44.79 -49.91
N SER A 4 25.85 -43.82 -50.30
CA SER A 4 26.29 -42.57 -50.93
C SER A 4 26.53 -41.50 -49.86
N LYS A 5 27.72 -40.91 -49.90
CA LYS A 5 28.14 -39.75 -49.11
C LYS A 5 27.70 -38.45 -49.80
N ALA A 6 27.12 -37.52 -49.04
CA ALA A 6 27.10 -36.09 -49.35
C ALA A 6 27.03 -35.36 -47.99
N ALA A 7 28.12 -34.78 -47.51
CA ALA A 7 28.75 -33.50 -47.88
C ALA A 7 28.01 -32.28 -47.30
N CYS A 8 28.78 -31.52 -46.52
CA CYS A 8 28.47 -30.30 -45.80
C CYS A 8 27.65 -29.27 -46.59
N ALA A 9 26.75 -28.56 -45.89
CA ALA A 9 26.56 -27.13 -46.13
C ALA A 9 26.06 -26.46 -44.84
N LEU A 10 26.67 -25.32 -44.59
CA LEU A 10 26.66 -24.48 -43.40
C LEU A 10 25.54 -23.42 -43.47
N PHE A 11 25.15 -22.91 -42.29
CA PHE A 11 24.54 -21.60 -42.03
C PHE A 11 23.11 -21.31 -42.56
N ALA A 12 22.16 -21.08 -41.65
CA ALA A 12 21.77 -19.72 -41.21
C ALA A 12 20.53 -19.80 -40.31
N LEU A 13 20.69 -19.41 -39.03
CA LEU A 13 19.59 -19.21 -38.09
C LEU A 13 18.89 -17.88 -38.42
N SER A 14 17.57 -17.95 -38.67
CA SER A 14 16.70 -16.77 -38.80
C SER A 14 15.46 -16.99 -37.95
N PHE A 15 15.60 -16.83 -36.63
CA PHE A 15 14.44 -16.72 -35.74
C PHE A 15 13.89 -15.29 -35.85
N LEU A 16 12.86 -15.12 -36.67
CA LEU A 16 12.05 -13.89 -36.71
C LEU A 16 11.17 -13.88 -35.46
N GLY A 17 11.45 -12.93 -34.56
CA GLY A 17 10.80 -12.79 -33.26
C GLY A 17 9.33 -12.36 -33.36
N CYS A 18 8.49 -12.99 -32.56
CA CYS A 18 7.15 -12.53 -32.25
C CYS A 18 7.21 -11.22 -31.46
N ALA A 19 6.60 -10.16 -32.00
CA ALA A 19 6.36 -8.92 -31.27
C ALA A 19 5.35 -9.17 -30.15
N GLY A 20 5.85 -9.45 -28.94
CA GLY A 20 5.06 -9.42 -27.72
C GLY A 20 4.80 -7.97 -27.31
N ALA A 21 3.57 -7.52 -27.46
CA ALA A 21 3.11 -6.27 -26.86
C ALA A 21 3.10 -6.44 -25.33
N SER A 22 4.18 -6.05 -24.67
CA SER A 22 4.27 -5.98 -23.22
C SER A 22 3.37 -4.86 -22.72
N GLY A 23 2.15 -5.21 -22.32
CA GLY A 23 1.30 -4.34 -21.53
C GLY A 23 1.99 -4.01 -20.22
N THR A 24 2.36 -2.75 -20.01
CA THR A 24 2.74 -2.25 -18.69
C THR A 24 1.49 -2.20 -17.83
N ALA A 25 1.19 -3.29 -17.13
CA ALA A 25 0.27 -3.26 -16.02
C ALA A 25 0.87 -2.32 -14.97
N GLY A 26 0.24 -1.15 -14.78
CA GLY A 26 0.59 -0.24 -13.71
C GLY A 26 0.43 -0.96 -12.38
N SER A 27 1.53 -1.07 -11.63
CA SER A 27 1.54 -1.61 -10.28
C SER A 27 0.70 -0.69 -9.40
N ILE A 28 -0.53 -1.09 -9.09
CA ILE A 28 -1.32 -0.45 -8.04
C ILE A 28 -0.64 -0.84 -6.73
N ASP A 29 0.08 0.09 -6.10
CA ASP A 29 0.73 -0.12 -4.81
C ASP A 29 -0.37 -0.42 -3.79
N ALA A 30 -0.50 -1.69 -3.41
CA ALA A 30 -1.51 -2.13 -2.46
C ALA A 30 -1.11 -1.60 -1.07
N GLY A 31 -1.83 -0.58 -0.60
CA GLY A 31 -1.55 0.06 0.68
C GLY A 31 -1.43 -0.95 1.83
N THR A 32 -0.51 -0.70 2.76
CA THR A 32 -0.28 -1.56 3.92
C THR A 32 -1.27 -1.22 5.03
N GLN A 33 -1.94 -2.23 5.58
CA GLN A 33 -2.82 -2.05 6.73
C GLN A 33 -2.01 -1.66 7.98
N VAL A 34 -2.38 -0.55 8.62
CA VAL A 34 -1.59 0.01 9.75
C VAL A 34 -2.03 -0.52 11.10
N CYS A 35 -3.33 -0.50 11.38
CA CYS A 35 -3.85 -0.93 12.68
C CYS A 35 -3.91 -2.46 12.77
N PRO A 36 -3.30 -3.08 13.80
CA PRO A 36 -3.37 -4.51 14.01
C PRO A 36 -4.81 -5.06 14.02
N VAL A 37 -5.06 -6.11 13.26
CA VAL A 37 -6.36 -6.79 13.28
C VAL A 37 -6.57 -7.48 14.62
N ARG A 38 -7.76 -7.33 15.21
CA ARG A 38 -8.15 -7.98 16.46
C ARG A 38 -9.52 -8.63 16.28
N ALA A 39 -9.56 -9.97 16.38
CA ALA A 39 -10.76 -10.74 16.03
C ALA A 39 -11.99 -10.39 16.89
N GLN A 40 -11.81 -10.19 18.19
CA GLN A 40 -12.90 -9.92 19.15
C GLN A 40 -13.11 -8.43 19.43
N SER A 41 -12.28 -7.55 18.86
CA SER A 41 -12.34 -6.12 19.15
C SER A 41 -12.00 -5.32 17.90
N PRO A 42 -12.98 -5.08 17.00
CA PRO A 42 -12.74 -4.38 15.75
C PRO A 42 -12.27 -2.94 16.01
N LEU A 43 -11.51 -2.42 15.05
CA LEU A 43 -11.11 -1.01 15.04
C LEU A 43 -12.36 -0.13 14.85
N GLN A 44 -12.50 0.90 15.68
CA GLN A 44 -13.65 1.82 15.68
C GLN A 44 -13.24 3.22 15.24
N TYR A 45 -12.11 3.73 15.72
CA TYR A 45 -11.64 5.08 15.44
C TYR A 45 -10.13 5.10 15.25
N VAL A 46 -9.67 6.09 14.51
CA VAL A 46 -8.26 6.47 14.47
C VAL A 46 -8.09 7.96 14.73
N ASP A 47 -7.03 8.31 15.45
CA ASP A 47 -6.47 9.66 15.38
C ASP A 47 -5.14 9.56 14.63
N VAL A 48 -4.90 10.48 13.70
CA VAL A 48 -3.63 10.60 12.97
C VAL A 48 -2.90 11.81 13.53
N PHE A 49 -1.63 11.67 13.90
CA PHE A 49 -0.83 12.74 14.50
C PHE A 49 0.37 13.08 13.64
N ASP A 50 0.68 14.37 13.54
CA ASP A 50 1.99 14.87 13.14
C ASP A 50 2.92 14.84 14.37
N GLY A 51 3.73 13.79 14.48
CA GLY A 51 4.62 13.55 15.62
C GLY A 51 4.05 12.59 16.67
N ALA A 52 4.37 12.86 17.94
CA ALA A 52 3.93 12.01 19.05
C ALA A 52 2.51 12.37 19.48
N PRO A 53 1.67 11.39 19.90
CA PRO A 53 0.33 11.69 20.41
C PRO A 53 0.29 12.59 21.66
N SER A 54 1.39 12.68 22.41
CA SER A 54 1.54 13.61 23.55
C SER A 54 1.57 15.07 23.13
N ASP A 55 1.92 15.34 21.88
CA ASP A 55 2.09 16.70 21.35
C ASP A 55 0.74 17.27 20.86
N LEU A 56 -0.31 16.43 20.85
CA LEU A 56 -1.70 16.79 20.53
C LEU A 56 -1.90 17.42 19.14
N ALA A 57 -0.98 17.17 18.21
CA ALA A 57 -1.04 17.64 16.83
C ALA A 57 -1.84 16.67 15.93
N THR A 58 -3.15 16.55 16.18
CA THR A 58 -4.03 15.68 15.38
C THR A 58 -4.29 16.26 14.00
N LEU A 59 -4.20 15.42 12.97
CA LEU A 59 -4.49 15.72 11.57
C LEU A 59 -5.92 15.30 11.21
N ILE A 60 -6.66 16.21 10.58
CA ILE A 60 -7.96 15.90 9.98
C ILE A 60 -7.76 15.29 8.59
N PRO A 61 -8.68 14.43 8.12
CA PRO A 61 -8.65 13.97 6.74
C PRO A 61 -8.80 15.14 5.76
N ASP A 62 -8.05 15.10 4.65
CA ASP A 62 -8.18 16.05 3.53
C ASP A 62 -9.50 15.86 2.78
N ASP A 63 -10.00 14.62 2.74
CA ASP A 63 -11.34 14.28 2.28
C ASP A 63 -11.99 13.32 3.28
N ALA A 64 -13.24 13.60 3.63
CA ALA A 64 -13.97 12.87 4.66
C ALA A 64 -15.42 12.60 4.23
N GLY A 65 -15.67 11.39 3.75
CA GLY A 65 -17.01 10.84 3.55
C GLY A 65 -17.45 9.93 4.71
N GLU A 66 -18.74 9.55 4.70
CA GLU A 66 -19.33 8.68 5.74
C GLU A 66 -18.59 7.34 5.88
N ARG A 67 -18.14 6.77 4.76
CA ARG A 67 -17.52 5.43 4.73
C ARG A 67 -16.09 5.41 4.21
N THR A 68 -15.63 6.47 3.58
CA THR A 68 -14.30 6.54 2.96
C THR A 68 -13.76 7.95 3.06
N GLY A 69 -12.45 8.08 3.11
CA GLY A 69 -11.75 9.35 3.09
C GLY A 69 -10.26 9.12 3.22
N HIS A 70 -9.46 10.18 3.27
CA HIS A 70 -8.01 10.05 3.25
C HIS A 70 -7.28 11.23 3.89
N TRP A 71 -6.02 10.98 4.22
CA TRP A 71 -5.01 11.96 4.58
C TRP A 71 -3.89 11.94 3.54
N GLU A 72 -3.50 13.10 3.03
CA GLU A 72 -2.26 13.34 2.31
C GLU A 72 -1.18 13.66 3.35
N LEU A 73 -0.21 12.77 3.54
CA LEU A 73 0.76 12.82 4.64
C LEU A 73 2.19 13.14 4.20
N GLY A 74 2.45 13.20 2.88
CA GLY A 74 3.78 13.45 2.33
C GLY A 74 4.45 14.69 2.93
N TYR A 75 3.67 15.76 3.14
CA TYR A 75 4.17 17.04 3.65
C TYR A 75 4.76 16.95 5.06
N VAL A 76 4.27 16.02 5.89
CA VAL A 76 4.79 15.80 7.25
C VAL A 76 6.24 15.31 7.18
N TYR A 77 6.49 14.35 6.28
CA TYR A 77 7.83 13.79 6.07
C TYR A 77 8.76 14.77 5.36
N ASP A 78 8.24 15.57 4.42
CA ASP A 78 9.03 16.58 3.71
C ASP A 78 9.55 17.67 4.67
N ALA A 79 8.84 17.90 5.78
CA ALA A 79 9.28 18.75 6.88
C ALA A 79 10.18 18.06 7.91
N GLY A 80 10.64 16.82 7.64
CA GLY A 80 11.51 16.05 8.53
C GLY A 80 10.83 15.46 9.77
N ARG A 81 9.49 15.44 9.80
CA ARG A 81 8.68 14.87 10.89
C ARG A 81 8.19 13.47 10.55
N TYR A 82 7.37 12.90 11.42
CA TYR A 82 6.84 11.54 11.26
C TYR A 82 5.36 11.49 11.65
N VAL A 83 4.64 10.48 11.16
CA VAL A 83 3.22 10.28 11.51
C VAL A 83 3.05 9.15 12.50
N THR A 84 2.15 9.35 13.47
CA THR A 84 1.66 8.30 14.36
C THR A 84 0.16 8.12 14.18
N ILE A 85 -0.29 6.87 14.01
CA ILE A 85 -1.72 6.52 14.00
C ILE A 85 -2.09 5.86 15.33
N ARG A 86 -3.02 6.45 16.06
CA ARG A 86 -3.62 5.87 17.27
C ARG A 86 -4.86 5.08 16.90
N CYS A 87 -4.76 3.77 16.97
CA CYS A 87 -5.84 2.84 16.72
C CYS A 87 -6.68 2.66 17.99
N LYS A 88 -7.99 2.97 17.94
CA LYS A 88 -8.93 2.80 19.06
C LYS A 88 -9.91 1.67 18.76
N TYR A 89 -9.94 0.66 19.62
CA TYR A 89 -10.72 -0.56 19.42
C TYR A 89 -12.02 -0.57 20.22
N ALA A 90 -12.95 -1.46 19.84
CA ALA A 90 -14.26 -1.60 20.48
C ALA A 90 -14.21 -1.98 21.97
N ASP A 91 -13.10 -2.56 22.44
CA ASP A 91 -12.89 -2.90 23.86
C ASP A 91 -12.27 -1.75 24.67
N GLY A 92 -12.16 -0.55 24.09
CA GLY A 92 -11.56 0.63 24.71
C GLY A 92 -10.04 0.66 24.71
N ARG A 93 -9.36 -0.40 24.25
CA ARG A 93 -7.89 -0.38 24.15
C ARG A 93 -7.45 0.53 23.02
N THR A 94 -6.27 1.13 23.20
CA THR A 94 -5.59 1.92 22.18
C THR A 94 -4.25 1.30 21.81
N LYS A 95 -3.84 1.49 20.56
CA LYS A 95 -2.49 1.15 20.09
C LYS A 95 -1.96 2.28 19.22
N ASP A 96 -0.85 2.86 19.63
CA ASP A 96 -0.14 3.85 18.82
C ASP A 96 0.83 3.13 17.88
N VAL A 97 0.74 3.47 16.60
CA VAL A 97 1.57 2.91 15.51
C VAL A 97 2.29 4.08 14.84
N ARG A 98 3.59 4.21 15.10
CA ARG A 98 4.45 5.12 14.34
C ARG A 98 4.69 4.50 12.97
N LEU A 99 4.40 5.25 11.91
CA LEU A 99 4.68 4.81 10.54
C LEU A 99 6.21 4.81 10.35
N ALA A 100 6.76 3.62 10.10
CA ALA A 100 8.21 3.41 10.06
C ALA A 100 8.86 4.05 8.83
N GLU A 101 8.11 4.15 7.74
CA GLU A 101 8.56 4.67 6.46
C GLU A 101 7.72 5.87 6.05
N ARG A 102 8.26 6.69 5.15
CA ARG A 102 7.51 7.77 4.50
C ARG A 102 6.31 7.16 3.77
N VAL A 103 5.12 7.66 4.08
CA VAL A 103 3.88 7.39 3.34
C VAL A 103 3.42 8.67 2.68
N LYS A 104 2.91 8.61 1.45
CA LYS A 104 2.28 9.76 0.82
C LYS A 104 0.86 9.94 1.30
N ARG A 105 0.14 8.83 1.48
CA ARG A 105 -1.30 8.87 1.72
C ARG A 105 -1.74 7.71 2.62
N CYS A 106 -2.72 7.98 3.46
CA CYS A 106 -3.47 6.95 4.17
C CYS A 106 -4.96 7.10 3.84
N ASP A 107 -5.60 6.00 3.51
CA ASP A 107 -7.02 5.93 3.23
C ASP A 107 -7.72 5.19 4.37
N TYR A 108 -8.88 5.69 4.79
CA TYR A 108 -9.79 4.93 5.64
C TYR A 108 -10.98 4.40 4.86
N ARG A 109 -11.46 3.22 5.27
CA ARG A 109 -12.68 2.61 4.77
C ARG A 109 -13.46 1.97 5.90
N ILE A 110 -14.77 2.20 5.93
CA ILE A 110 -15.71 1.57 6.86
C ILE A 110 -16.56 0.58 6.06
N ASP A 111 -16.49 -0.70 6.44
CA ASP A 111 -17.24 -1.75 5.78
C ASP A 111 -18.73 -1.78 6.17
N GLY A 112 -19.50 -2.70 5.57
CA GLY A 112 -20.92 -2.88 5.87
C GLY A 112 -21.20 -3.31 7.33
N LYS A 113 -20.20 -3.83 8.04
CA LYS A 113 -20.26 -4.21 9.46
C LYS A 113 -19.77 -3.08 10.38
N LYS A 114 -19.56 -1.87 9.86
CA LYS A 114 -19.01 -0.71 10.57
C LYS A 114 -17.60 -0.96 11.13
N THR A 115 -16.83 -1.85 10.50
CA THR A 115 -15.42 -2.05 10.85
C THR A 115 -14.57 -1.06 10.08
N LEU A 116 -13.78 -0.26 10.80
CA LEU A 116 -12.82 0.67 10.21
C LEU A 116 -11.56 -0.08 9.77
N GLN A 117 -11.05 0.26 8.58
CA GLN A 117 -9.76 -0.16 8.06
C GLN A 117 -8.98 1.08 7.65
N VAL A 118 -7.66 1.08 7.91
CA VAL A 118 -6.76 2.15 7.47
C VAL A 118 -5.58 1.51 6.75
N THR A 119 -5.36 1.94 5.51
CA THR A 119 -4.29 1.47 4.63
C THR A 119 -3.46 2.66 4.17
N CYS A 120 -2.14 2.53 4.17
CA CYS A 120 -1.24 3.61 3.76
C CYS A 120 -0.33 3.18 2.62
N ALA A 121 -0.05 4.10 1.69
CA ALA A 121 0.75 3.88 0.50
C ALA A 121 1.80 4.99 0.30
N LYS A 122 2.82 4.71 -0.51
CA LYS A 122 4.00 5.55 -0.72
C LYS A 122 3.90 6.56 -1.86
#